data_AF-A0A0B6YEI5-F1
#
_entry.id   AF-A0A0B6YEI5-F1
#
_cell.length_a   1.000
_cell.length_b   1.000
_cell.length_c   1.000
_cell.angle_alpha   90.00
_cell.angle_beta   90.00
_cell.angle_gamma   90.00
#
_symmetry.space_group_name_H-M   'P 1'
#
loop_
_entity.id
_entity.type
_entity.pdbx_description
1 polymer ?
#
loop_
_entity_poly.entity_id
_entity_poly.type
_entity_poly.pdbx_seq_one_letter_code
_entity_poly.pdbx_strand_id
1 'polypeptide(L)'
;LIQAKCKEIMKHAHWKSSFQEYLHICPLMKEIDRPNLKQACQASENSSPPTIKSVLLSGHPYDRFLLIDKPSGSPDIAQEFMIGKVAAYYVRPYHSLYHFKYWLRQRCEAKVKMMKESNKLDNLSDEIILDKCLENRSWVLQLFDSLKGLLKYAMDTGR
;
A
#
# COMPACT_ATOMS: atom_id res chain seq x y z
N LEU A 1 -5.57 -11.52 9.68
CA LEU A 1 -4.32 -11.77 8.93
C LEU A 1 -3.55 -10.47 8.64
N ILE A 2 -4.01 -9.58 7.75
CA ILE A 2 -3.31 -8.32 7.40
C ILE A 2 -2.90 -7.51 8.63
N GLN A 3 -3.84 -7.20 9.54
CA GLN A 3 -3.55 -6.39 10.72
C GLN A 3 -2.51 -7.05 11.65
N ALA A 4 -2.57 -8.38 11.81
CA ALA A 4 -1.59 -9.12 12.61
C ALA A 4 -0.20 -9.00 11.98
N LYS A 5 -0.10 -9.12 10.66
CA LYS A 5 1.18 -9.00 9.93
C LYS A 5 1.75 -7.58 9.97
N CYS A 6 0.91 -6.55 9.81
CA CYS A 6 1.33 -5.18 10.00
C CYS A 6 1.89 -4.96 11.41
N LYS A 7 1.21 -5.46 12.47
CA LYS A 7 1.70 -5.37 13.85
C LYS A 7 3.05 -6.06 14.04
N GLU A 8 3.28 -7.20 13.41
CA GLU A 8 4.56 -7.91 13.45
C GLU A 8 5.68 -7.08 12.81
N ILE A 9 5.47 -6.55 11.60
CA ILE A 9 6.46 -5.69 10.92
C ILE A 9 6.83 -4.48 11.79
N MET A 10 5.85 -3.84 12.42
CA MET A 10 6.07 -2.67 13.29
C MET A 10 6.99 -2.96 14.48
N LYS A 11 6.95 -4.20 15.01
CA LYS A 11 7.83 -4.61 16.12
C LYS A 11 9.30 -4.65 15.72
N HIS A 12 9.60 -4.89 14.44
CA HIS A 12 10.97 -4.97 13.94
C HIS A 12 11.47 -3.66 13.33
N ALA A 13 10.56 -2.88 12.73
CA ALA A 13 10.94 -1.69 11.99
C ALA A 13 11.24 -0.47 12.89
N HIS A 14 10.66 -0.43 14.09
CA HIS A 14 10.82 0.65 15.08
C HIS A 14 10.72 2.05 14.46
N TRP A 15 9.65 2.27 13.68
CA TRP A 15 9.47 3.53 12.97
C TRP A 15 9.08 4.68 13.89
N LYS A 16 9.59 5.87 13.59
CA LYS A 16 9.19 7.12 14.23
C LYS A 16 7.73 7.43 13.91
N SER A 17 7.01 8.02 14.85
CA SER A 17 5.59 8.39 14.67
C SER A 17 5.36 9.26 13.44
N SER A 18 6.26 10.20 13.14
CA SER A 18 6.16 11.06 11.96
C SER A 18 6.19 10.25 10.66
N PHE A 19 7.06 9.25 10.55
CA PHE A 19 7.10 8.38 9.36
C PHE A 19 5.85 7.50 9.25
N GLN A 20 5.37 6.98 10.39
CA GLN A 20 4.15 6.16 10.42
C GLN A 20 2.91 6.93 9.97
N GLU A 21 2.79 8.20 10.37
CA GLU A 21 1.68 9.06 9.99
C GLU A 21 1.55 9.17 8.47
N TYR A 22 2.64 9.48 7.76
CA TYR A 22 2.63 9.52 6.30
C TYR A 22 2.41 8.14 5.67
N LEU A 23 2.95 7.07 6.26
CA LEU A 23 2.67 5.70 5.81
C LEU A 23 1.18 5.34 5.90
N HIS A 24 0.43 5.98 6.79
CA HIS A 24 -0.99 5.69 6.99
C HIS A 24 -1.90 6.58 6.15
N ILE A 25 -1.49 7.83 5.94
CA ILE A 25 -2.27 8.84 5.24
C ILE A 25 -2.08 8.72 3.72
N CYS A 26 -0.87 8.44 3.24
CA CYS A 26 -0.53 8.45 1.82
C CYS A 26 -0.69 7.05 1.19
N PRO A 27 -1.68 6.84 0.29
CA PRO A 27 -1.91 5.53 -0.32
C PRO A 27 -0.86 5.16 -1.37
N LEU A 28 -0.09 6.12 -1.89
CA LEU A 28 0.95 5.91 -2.90
C LEU A 28 2.34 5.93 -2.27
N MET A 29 3.23 5.10 -2.79
CA MET A 29 4.62 5.04 -2.37
C MET A 29 5.55 4.75 -3.55
N LYS A 30 6.66 5.47 -3.63
CA LYS A 30 7.75 5.23 -4.58
C LYS A 30 9.08 5.10 -3.85
N GLU A 31 9.79 4.01 -4.09
CA GLU A 31 11.17 3.82 -3.64
C GLU A 31 12.14 4.34 -4.70
N ILE A 32 13.21 4.99 -4.25
CA ILE A 32 14.30 5.48 -5.09
C ILE A 32 15.61 5.03 -4.46
N ASP A 33 16.46 4.33 -5.22
CA ASP A 33 17.79 3.96 -4.75
C ASP A 33 18.67 5.21 -4.63
N ARG A 34 19.30 5.38 -3.48
CA ARG A 34 20.15 6.53 -3.18
C ARG A 34 21.51 6.04 -2.66
N PRO A 35 22.34 5.45 -3.54
CA PRO A 35 23.65 4.98 -3.12
C PRO A 35 24.51 6.14 -2.60
N ASN A 36 25.33 5.87 -1.58
CA ASN A 36 26.32 6.80 -1.02
C ASN A 36 25.78 7.99 -0.20
N LEU A 37 24.56 7.93 0.31
CA LEU A 37 24.09 8.92 1.28
C LEU A 37 24.70 8.68 2.67
N LYS A 38 25.39 9.70 3.20
CA LYS A 38 25.96 9.68 4.57
C LYS A 38 24.97 10.17 5.64
N GLN A 39 23.68 10.25 5.32
CA GLN A 39 22.66 10.75 6.23
C GLN A 39 22.14 9.62 7.15
N ALA A 40 21.63 10.00 8.32
CA ALA A 40 20.94 9.08 9.20
C ALA A 40 19.54 8.76 8.66
N CYS A 41 19.00 7.60 9.05
CA CYS A 41 17.64 7.22 8.69
C CYS A 41 16.62 8.13 9.36
N GLN A 42 15.69 8.63 8.55
CA GLN A 42 14.58 9.46 9.01
C GLN A 42 13.39 8.62 9.47
N ALA A 43 13.34 7.34 9.10
CA ALA A 43 12.20 6.46 9.39
C ALA A 43 12.27 5.72 10.73
N SER A 44 13.45 5.29 11.21
CA SER A 44 13.58 4.43 12.40
C SER A 44 14.44 5.06 13.50
N GLU A 45 14.13 4.79 14.76
CA GLU A 45 14.76 5.44 15.93
C GLU A 45 16.22 5.01 16.18
N ASN A 46 16.65 3.83 15.72
CA ASN A 46 17.96 3.26 16.05
C ASN A 46 18.79 2.84 14.82
N SER A 47 18.56 3.48 13.69
CA SER A 47 19.26 3.15 12.45
C SER A 47 20.54 3.96 12.33
N SER A 48 21.69 3.31 12.51
CA SER A 48 22.98 3.90 12.13
C SER A 48 23.00 4.21 10.63
N PRO A 49 23.71 5.25 10.18
CA PRO A 49 24.03 5.44 8.77
C PRO A 49 24.66 4.17 8.16
N PRO A 50 24.62 3.98 6.82
CA PRO A 50 24.10 4.90 5.82
C PRO A 50 22.62 4.67 5.47
N THR A 51 21.94 5.75 5.07
CA THR A 51 20.72 5.63 4.26
C THR A 51 21.07 5.05 2.89
N ILE A 52 20.23 4.16 2.40
CA ILE A 52 20.47 3.42 1.14
C ILE A 52 19.43 3.74 0.07
N LYS A 53 18.28 4.28 0.49
CA LYS A 53 17.13 4.62 -0.36
C LYS A 53 16.44 5.87 0.16
N SER A 54 15.62 6.46 -0.68
CA SER A 54 14.55 7.33 -0.25
C SER A 54 13.19 6.73 -0.62
N VAL A 55 12.18 7.10 0.15
CA VAL A 55 10.78 6.75 -0.09
C VAL A 55 9.97 8.02 -0.17
N LEU A 56 9.31 8.22 -1.31
CA LEU A 56 8.31 9.26 -1.51
C LEU A 56 6.93 8.67 -1.18
N LEU A 57 6.31 9.18 -0.13
CA LEU A 57 4.93 8.89 0.24
C LEU A 57 4.05 10.00 -0.31
N SER A 58 3.01 9.65 -1.07
CA SER A 58 2.15 10.64 -1.69
C SER A 58 0.70 10.21 -1.90
N GLY A 59 -0.08 11.14 -2.42
CA GLY A 59 -1.46 10.93 -2.87
C GLY A 59 -2.49 11.45 -1.89
N HIS A 60 -3.74 11.40 -2.34
CA HIS A 60 -4.88 11.91 -1.58
C HIS A 60 -5.22 10.98 -0.40
N PRO A 61 -5.44 11.53 0.80
CA PRO A 61 -5.96 10.75 1.91
C PRO A 61 -7.34 10.19 1.61
N TYR A 62 -7.62 9.01 2.16
CA TYR A 62 -8.90 8.33 1.99
C TYR A 62 -9.50 7.93 3.35
N ASP A 63 -10.80 7.71 3.39
CA ASP A 63 -11.49 7.16 4.55
C ASP A 63 -11.13 5.68 4.71
N ARG A 64 -10.49 5.31 5.83
CA ARG A 64 -10.00 3.95 6.06
C ARG A 64 -11.12 2.92 6.30
N PHE A 65 -12.30 3.37 6.70
CA PHE A 65 -13.45 2.51 6.94
C PHE A 65 -14.27 2.32 5.66
N LEU A 66 -14.64 3.43 5.01
CA LEU A 66 -15.41 3.42 3.77
C LEU A 66 -14.56 3.06 2.57
N LEU A 67 -13.24 3.24 2.62
CA LEU A 67 -12.29 3.04 1.51
C LEU A 67 -12.52 3.97 0.31
N ILE A 68 -13.21 5.10 0.52
CA ILE A 68 -13.38 6.17 -0.48
C ILE A 68 -12.34 7.26 -0.27
N ASP A 69 -11.95 7.93 -1.34
CA ASP A 69 -11.19 9.18 -1.25
C ASP A 69 -11.96 10.21 -0.42
N LYS A 70 -11.25 11.02 0.37
CA LYS A 70 -11.89 12.10 1.11
C LYS A 70 -12.36 13.19 0.13
N PRO A 71 -13.42 13.95 0.47
CA PRO A 71 -13.97 14.99 -0.41
C PRO A 71 -12.89 15.96 -0.91
N SER A 72 -13.06 16.41 -2.16
CA SER A 72 -12.18 17.38 -2.83
C SER A 72 -12.01 18.64 -1.97
N GLY A 73 -10.82 18.84 -1.43
CA GLY A 73 -10.50 19.93 -0.49
C GLY A 73 -9.29 19.64 0.38
N SER A 74 -8.95 18.37 0.60
CA SER A 74 -7.64 18.01 1.16
C SER A 74 -6.56 18.13 0.08
N PRO A 75 -5.46 18.88 0.33
CA PRO A 75 -4.38 18.97 -0.63
C PRO A 75 -3.70 17.62 -0.83
N ASP A 76 -3.14 17.42 -2.02
CA ASP A 76 -2.23 16.31 -2.27
C ASP A 76 -1.05 16.40 -1.30
N ILE A 77 -0.82 15.31 -0.55
CA ILE A 77 0.28 15.23 0.38
C ILE A 77 1.43 14.53 -0.34
N ALA A 78 2.64 15.06 -0.20
CA ALA A 78 3.86 14.43 -0.68
C ALA A 78 4.99 14.66 0.32
N GLN A 79 5.63 13.59 0.77
CA GLN A 79 6.77 13.67 1.68
C GLN A 79 7.80 12.59 1.33
N GLU A 80 9.04 13.01 1.17
CA GLU A 80 10.18 12.09 0.97
C GLU A 80 10.91 11.84 2.28
N PHE A 81 11.28 10.58 2.53
CA PHE A 81 12.08 10.16 3.68
C PHE A 81 13.31 9.37 3.21
N MET A 82 14.48 9.71 3.75
CA MET A 82 15.71 8.96 3.60
C MET A 82 15.73 7.80 4.59
N ILE A 83 15.87 6.57 4.09
CA ILE A 83 15.71 5.37 4.91
C ILE A 83 16.94 4.45 4.86
N GLY A 84 17.27 3.90 6.02
CA GLY A 84 18.31 2.89 6.21
C GLY A 84 17.83 1.48 5.87
N LYS A 85 18.72 0.50 6.00
CA LYS A 85 18.48 -0.90 5.62
C LYS A 85 17.22 -1.51 6.27
N VAL A 86 17.05 -1.34 7.58
CA VAL A 86 15.91 -1.92 8.32
C VAL A 86 14.58 -1.35 7.82
N ALA A 87 14.47 -0.02 7.70
CA ALA A 87 13.26 0.61 7.19
C ALA A 87 13.00 0.23 5.71
N ALA A 88 14.03 0.24 4.86
CA ALA A 88 13.92 -0.16 3.46
C ALA A 88 13.45 -1.61 3.29
N TYR A 89 13.85 -2.49 4.20
CA TYR A 89 13.44 -3.88 4.22
C TYR A 89 11.93 -4.04 4.47
N TYR A 90 11.37 -3.26 5.41
CA TYR A 90 9.99 -3.43 5.88
C TYR A 90 8.95 -2.51 5.23
N VAL A 91 9.36 -1.37 4.67
CA VAL A 91 8.42 -0.29 4.28
C VAL A 91 7.43 -0.73 3.18
N ARG A 92 7.92 -1.37 2.11
CA ARG A 92 7.09 -1.82 1.00
C ARG A 92 6.07 -2.90 1.35
N PRO A 93 6.45 -4.02 2.02
CA PRO A 93 5.45 -5.01 2.42
C PRO A 93 4.44 -4.43 3.39
N TYR A 94 4.87 -3.59 4.33
CA TYR A 94 3.94 -2.94 5.25
C TYR A 94 2.95 -2.03 4.54
N HIS A 95 3.43 -1.10 3.72
CA HIS A 95 2.60 -0.12 3.02
C HIS A 95 1.58 -0.81 2.10
N SER A 96 2.04 -1.83 1.36
CA SER A 96 1.19 -2.65 0.49
C SER A 96 0.09 -3.39 1.28
N LEU A 97 0.43 -3.96 2.44
CA LEU A 97 -0.54 -4.63 3.31
C LEU A 97 -1.51 -3.62 3.96
N TYR A 98 -0.98 -2.48 4.42
CA TYR A 98 -1.75 -1.46 5.10
C TYR A 98 -2.84 -0.91 4.18
N HIS A 99 -2.50 -0.60 2.92
CA HIS A 99 -3.44 -0.07 1.93
C HIS A 99 -4.13 -1.14 1.07
N PHE A 100 -3.92 -2.43 1.35
CA PHE A 100 -4.42 -3.53 0.50
C PHE A 100 -5.92 -3.43 0.22
N LYS A 101 -6.75 -3.21 1.26
CA LYS A 101 -8.21 -3.14 1.12
C LYS A 101 -8.65 -1.98 0.22
N TYR A 102 -8.01 -0.82 0.38
CA TYR A 102 -8.29 0.36 -0.44
C TYR A 102 -7.97 0.07 -1.92
N TRP A 103 -6.76 -0.41 -2.19
CA TRP A 103 -6.36 -0.76 -3.56
C TRP A 103 -7.17 -1.92 -4.15
N LEU A 104 -7.64 -2.87 -3.33
CA LEU A 104 -8.53 -3.93 -3.78
C LEU A 104 -9.87 -3.34 -4.24
N ARG A 105 -10.47 -2.45 -3.46
CA ARG A 105 -11.71 -1.77 -3.84
C ARG A 105 -11.56 -1.02 -5.16
N GLN A 106 -10.51 -0.20 -5.28
CA GLN A 106 -10.24 0.58 -6.50
C GLN A 106 -10.08 -0.32 -7.73
N ARG A 107 -9.43 -1.49 -7.58
CA ARG A 107 -9.36 -2.49 -8.66
C ARG A 107 -10.72 -3.08 -9.01
N CYS A 108 -11.59 -3.34 -8.03
CA CYS A 108 -12.94 -3.82 -8.28
C CYS A 108 -13.77 -2.77 -9.02
N GLU A 109 -13.72 -1.51 -8.59
CA GLU A 109 -14.43 -0.39 -9.24
C GLU A 109 -13.94 -0.20 -10.69
N ALA A 110 -12.62 -0.22 -10.92
CA ALA A 110 -12.07 -0.17 -12.26
C ALA A 110 -12.49 -1.36 -13.13
N LYS A 111 -12.57 -2.57 -12.55
CA LYS A 111 -13.03 -3.77 -13.26
C LYS A 111 -14.51 -3.66 -13.65
N VAL A 112 -15.36 -3.20 -12.73
CA VAL A 112 -16.79 -2.97 -12.98
C VAL A 112 -16.99 -1.93 -14.09
N LYS A 113 -16.30 -0.79 -13.99
CA LYS A 113 -16.33 0.27 -15.02
C LYS A 113 -15.92 -0.26 -16.39
N MET A 114 -14.80 -0.97 -16.47
CA MET A 114 -14.31 -1.58 -17.72
C MET A 114 -15.32 -2.57 -18.30
N MET A 115 -15.97 -3.38 -17.47
CA MET A 115 -17.01 -4.32 -17.90
C MET A 115 -18.28 -3.63 -18.41
N LYS A 116 -18.68 -2.52 -17.78
CA LYS A 116 -19.79 -1.67 -18.25
C LYS A 116 -19.52 -1.15 -19.65
N GLU A 117 -18.38 -0.48 -19.81
CA GLU A 117 -17.98 0.20 -21.05
C GLU A 117 -17.80 -0.81 -22.20
N SER A 118 -17.11 -1.93 -21.94
CA SER A 118 -16.79 -2.92 -22.99
C SER A 118 -18.01 -3.70 -23.49
N ASN A 119 -19.01 -3.91 -22.63
CA ASN A 119 -20.19 -4.74 -22.94
C ASN A 119 -21.49 -3.92 -23.07
N LYS A 120 -21.40 -2.58 -23.04
CA LYS A 120 -22.56 -1.66 -23.10
C LYS A 120 -23.63 -2.00 -22.04
N LEU A 121 -23.19 -2.25 -20.81
CA LEU A 121 -24.04 -2.67 -19.69
C LEU A 121 -24.44 -1.50 -18.76
N ASP A 122 -24.59 -0.29 -19.31
CA ASP A 122 -24.80 0.94 -18.53
C ASP A 122 -26.08 0.91 -17.67
N ASN A 123 -27.08 0.12 -18.10
CA ASN A 123 -28.35 -0.06 -17.39
C ASN A 123 -28.27 -1.02 -16.20
N LEU A 124 -27.17 -1.77 -16.03
CA LEU A 124 -26.99 -2.69 -14.91
C LEU A 124 -26.34 -1.98 -13.71
N SER A 125 -26.76 -2.37 -12.51
CA SER A 125 -26.13 -1.91 -11.27
C SER A 125 -24.70 -2.43 -11.16
N ASP A 126 -23.86 -1.71 -10.41
CA ASP A 126 -22.47 -2.11 -10.16
C ASP A 126 -22.38 -3.46 -9.45
N GLU A 127 -23.33 -3.77 -8.56
CA GLU A 127 -23.40 -5.04 -7.82
C GLU A 127 -23.56 -6.23 -8.77
N ILE A 128 -24.49 -6.15 -9.73
CA ILE A 128 -24.72 -7.22 -10.71
C ILE A 128 -23.47 -7.44 -11.58
N ILE A 129 -22.77 -6.37 -11.92
CA ILE A 129 -21.55 -6.47 -12.74
C ILE A 129 -20.39 -6.99 -11.91
N LEU A 130 -20.31 -6.63 -10.64
CA LEU A 130 -19.33 -7.18 -9.72
C LEU A 130 -19.50 -8.69 -9.59
N ASP A 131 -20.73 -9.19 -9.45
CA ASP A 131 -21.00 -10.63 -9.43
C ASP A 131 -20.48 -11.33 -10.69
N LYS A 132 -20.73 -10.75 -11.87
CA LYS A 132 -20.16 -11.24 -13.13
C LYS A 132 -18.62 -11.17 -13.16
N CYS A 133 -18.02 -10.16 -12.54
CA CYS A 133 -16.56 -10.08 -12.42
C CYS A 133 -16.01 -11.20 -11.53
N LEU A 134 -16.73 -11.58 -10.47
CA LEU A 134 -16.35 -12.64 -9.55
C LEU A 134 -16.42 -14.04 -10.20
N GLU A 135 -17.23 -14.21 -11.24
CA GLU A 135 -17.22 -15.42 -12.08
C GLU A 135 -15.90 -15.60 -12.85
N ASN A 136 -15.14 -14.52 -13.07
CA ASN A 136 -13.79 -14.62 -13.64
C ASN A 136 -12.80 -15.17 -12.62
N ARG A 137 -12.75 -16.51 -12.54
CA ARG A 137 -11.89 -17.26 -11.62
C ARG A 137 -10.42 -16.85 -11.71
N SER A 138 -9.90 -16.61 -12.92
CA SER A 138 -8.50 -16.19 -13.10
C SER A 138 -8.22 -14.86 -12.40
N TRP A 139 -9.11 -13.89 -12.57
CA TRP A 139 -8.97 -12.58 -11.93
C TRP A 139 -9.09 -12.69 -10.40
N VAL A 140 -10.08 -13.44 -9.90
CA VAL A 140 -10.24 -13.66 -8.46
C VAL A 140 -9.02 -14.35 -7.85
N LEU A 141 -8.49 -15.38 -8.49
CA LEU A 141 -7.28 -16.07 -8.02
C LEU A 141 -6.06 -15.14 -8.00
N GLN A 142 -5.89 -14.27 -9.00
CA GLN A 142 -4.82 -13.27 -9.01
C GLN A 142 -4.90 -12.30 -7.81
N LEU A 143 -6.11 -11.92 -7.37
CA LEU A 143 -6.29 -11.10 -6.17
C LEU A 143 -5.85 -11.85 -4.90
N PHE A 144 -6.22 -13.13 -4.79
CA PHE A 144 -5.77 -13.99 -3.69
C PHE A 144 -4.25 -14.20 -3.69
N ASP A 145 -3.66 -14.46 -4.84
CA ASP A 145 -2.22 -14.68 -4.96
C ASP A 145 -1.43 -13.40 -4.68
N SER A 146 -1.96 -12.23 -5.08
CA SER A 146 -1.41 -10.93 -4.68
C SER A 146 -1.39 -10.76 -3.16
N LEU A 147 -2.50 -11.09 -2.47
CA LEU A 147 -2.55 -11.03 -1.01
C LEU A 147 -1.60 -12.03 -0.35
N LYS A 148 -1.56 -13.28 -0.85
CA LYS A 148 -0.64 -14.30 -0.34
C LYS A 148 0.81 -13.87 -0.51
N GLY A 149 1.18 -13.30 -1.66
CA GLY A 149 2.51 -12.77 -1.92
C GLY A 149 2.91 -11.70 -0.90
N LEU A 150 2.01 -10.76 -0.62
CA LEU A 150 2.24 -9.73 0.40
C LEU A 150 2.40 -10.30 1.82
N LEU A 151 1.62 -11.34 2.17
CA LEU A 151 1.72 -11.99 3.46
C LEU A 151 3.00 -12.82 3.60
N LYS A 152 3.45 -13.50 2.53
CA LYS A 152 4.68 -14.33 2.49
C LYS A 152 5.97 -13.51 2.50
N TYR A 153 6.04 -12.43 1.71
CA TYR A 153 7.24 -11.59 1.62
C TYR A 153 7.66 -11.03 2.99
N ALA A 154 6.71 -10.87 3.91
CA ALA A 154 6.98 -10.46 5.26
C ALA A 154 7.26 -11.62 6.25
N MET A 155 7.10 -12.90 5.85
CA MET A 155 7.32 -14.10 6.68
C MET A 155 8.66 -14.81 6.40
N ASP A 156 9.18 -14.76 5.17
CA ASP A 156 10.29 -15.64 4.73
C ASP A 156 11.71 -15.13 5.06
N THR A 157 11.86 -14.12 5.91
CA THR A 157 13.13 -13.38 6.05
C THR A 157 13.62 -13.22 7.48
N GLY A 158 13.12 -14.06 8.37
CA GLY A 158 13.68 -14.30 9.71
C GLY A 158 14.71 -15.44 9.72
N ARG A 159 15.62 -15.50 8.75
CA ARG A 159 16.83 -16.35 8.80
C ARG A 159 18.05 -15.54 8.41
#